data_AF-A0A0B1RTF6-F1
#
_entry.id   AF-A0A0B1RTF6-F1
#
_cell.length_a   1.000
_cell.length_b   1.000
_cell.length_c   1.000
_cell.angle_alpha   90.00
_cell.angle_beta   90.00
_cell.angle_gamma   90.00
#
_symmetry.space_group_name_H-M   'P 1'
#
loop_
_entity.id
_entity.type
_entity.pdbx_description
1 polymer ?
#
loop_
_entity_poly.entity_id
_entity_poly.type
_entity_poly.pdbx_seq_one_letter_code
_entity_poly.pdbx_strand_id
1 'polypeptide(L)'
;MCFESMLDVTTRQFVTKAHSLNRVLRVGTVPPVQEIVHEKRKRKKQFSCLSAQYVTSQPICSNTTSCAKGADGDERICVFPALFNGTQLARITVKDHQRPVLYVGDLDELITYVRIDPLVARFSFVPYYWAESVELVPKYLFTLSLALGLLNSVPCYALDGQYIVITCVNWALRMLSRRHRQQLISLILAMGTFLLIANVIVGFIKMAL
;
A
#
# COMPACT_ATOMS: atom_id res chain seq x y z
N MET A 1 -18.45 -17.54 -7.87
CA MET A 1 -17.28 -17.24 -8.73
C MET A 1 -16.73 -18.56 -9.26
N CYS A 2 -16.04 -18.55 -10.39
CA CYS A 2 -15.51 -19.78 -10.96
C CYS A 2 -14.02 -19.91 -10.62
N PHE A 3 -13.62 -21.15 -10.36
CA PHE A 3 -12.25 -21.51 -10.04
C PHE A 3 -11.75 -22.54 -11.04
N GLU A 4 -10.47 -22.48 -11.38
CA GLU A 4 -9.77 -23.50 -12.13
C GLU A 4 -9.03 -24.47 -11.19
N SER A 5 -9.09 -25.77 -11.50
CA SER A 5 -8.28 -26.80 -10.88
C SER A 5 -7.49 -27.54 -11.96
N MET A 6 -6.27 -27.95 -11.64
CA MET A 6 -5.49 -28.85 -12.50
C MET A 6 -5.75 -30.28 -12.05
N LEU A 7 -6.32 -31.09 -12.95
CA LEU A 7 -6.42 -32.54 -12.77
C LEU A 7 -5.38 -33.25 -13.62
N ASP A 8 -4.66 -34.19 -13.01
CA ASP A 8 -3.82 -35.14 -13.75
C ASP A 8 -4.72 -36.25 -14.29
N VAL A 9 -5.02 -36.19 -15.58
CA VAL A 9 -5.80 -37.24 -16.27
C VAL A 9 -4.83 -38.29 -16.81
N THR A 10 -4.88 -39.51 -16.28
CA THR A 10 -4.18 -40.67 -16.82
C THR A 10 -5.00 -41.29 -17.95
N THR A 11 -4.64 -40.97 -19.19
CA THR A 11 -5.19 -41.67 -20.36
C THR A 11 -4.37 -42.94 -20.63
N ARG A 12 -5.02 -44.09 -20.55
CA ARG A 12 -4.45 -45.38 -20.98
C ARG A 12 -4.80 -45.59 -22.45
N GLN A 13 -3.79 -45.60 -23.32
CA GLN A 13 -3.96 -46.01 -24.72
C GLN A 13 -3.48 -47.46 -24.88
N PHE A 14 -4.39 -48.34 -25.28
CA PHE A 14 -4.06 -49.71 -25.67
C PHE A 14 -3.66 -49.71 -27.15
N VAL A 15 -2.40 -50.06 -27.44
CA VAL A 15 -1.91 -50.20 -28.81
C VAL A 15 -1.71 -51.68 -29.11
N THR A 16 -2.63 -52.28 -29.86
CA THR A 16 -2.44 -53.63 -30.41
C THR A 16 -1.58 -53.54 -31.66
N LYS A 17 -0.33 -54.03 -31.60
CA LYS A 17 0.49 -54.21 -32.82
C LYS A 17 -0.11 -55.35 -33.65
N ALA A 18 -0.71 -55.03 -34.79
CA ALA A 18 -1.02 -56.05 -35.80
C ALA A 18 0.29 -56.50 -36.46
N HIS A 19 0.72 -57.74 -36.19
CA HIS A 19 1.83 -58.34 -36.93
C HIS A 19 1.36 -58.66 -38.35
N SER A 20 2.09 -58.12 -39.34
CA SER A 20 1.91 -58.41 -40.77
C SER A 20 1.93 -59.94 -41.01
N LEU A 21 0.80 -60.45 -41.52
CA LEU A 21 0.63 -61.83 -41.98
C LEU A 21 1.48 -62.07 -43.23
N ASN A 22 2.78 -62.29 -43.03
CA ASN A 22 3.67 -62.90 -44.03
C ASN A 22 4.87 -63.56 -43.35
N ARG A 23 4.60 -64.57 -42.51
CA ARG A 23 5.59 -65.59 -42.11
C ARG A 23 4.93 -66.90 -41.68
N VAL A 24 4.54 -67.68 -42.68
CA VAL A 24 4.80 -69.12 -42.86
C VAL A 24 4.87 -69.98 -41.58
N LEU A 25 3.88 -70.88 -41.46
CA LEU A 25 4.01 -72.29 -41.03
C LEU A 25 5.29 -72.64 -40.25
N ARG A 26 5.22 -72.61 -38.92
CA ARG A 26 5.99 -73.50 -38.03
C ARG A 26 5.22 -73.68 -36.72
N VAL A 27 4.95 -74.94 -36.39
CA VAL A 27 4.43 -75.38 -35.10
C VAL A 27 5.42 -74.94 -34.02
N GLY A 28 4.95 -74.13 -33.07
CA GLY A 28 5.72 -73.61 -31.95
C GLY A 28 4.90 -72.55 -31.21
N THR A 29 4.76 -72.73 -29.91
CA THR A 29 4.07 -71.89 -28.92
C THR A 29 3.95 -70.40 -29.28
N VAL A 30 2.70 -69.91 -29.30
CA VAL A 30 2.37 -68.48 -29.39
C VAL A 30 2.93 -67.78 -28.12
N PRO A 31 3.83 -66.79 -28.23
CA PRO A 31 4.24 -66.00 -27.07
C PRO A 31 3.09 -65.07 -26.63
N PRO A 32 2.99 -64.71 -25.34
CA PRO A 32 1.91 -63.86 -24.85
C PRO A 32 1.95 -62.49 -25.55
N VAL A 33 0.77 -62.01 -25.95
CA VAL A 33 0.57 -60.65 -26.48
C VAL A 33 1.08 -59.65 -25.44
N GLN A 34 2.20 -58.98 -25.73
CA GLN A 34 2.68 -57.88 -24.89
C GLN A 34 1.81 -56.64 -25.15
N GLU A 35 0.84 -56.42 -24.27
CA GLU A 35 0.13 -55.15 -24.15
C GLU A 35 1.09 -54.08 -23.62
N ILE A 36 1.52 -53.16 -24.49
CA ILE A 36 2.27 -51.98 -24.08
C ILE A 36 1.26 -50.93 -23.64
N VAL A 37 1.01 -50.83 -22.33
CA VAL A 37 0.20 -49.77 -21.75
C VAL A 37 1.04 -48.49 -21.72
N HIS A 38 0.81 -47.59 -22.67
CA HIS A 38 1.33 -46.23 -22.58
C HIS A 38 0.41 -45.40 -21.69
N GLU A 39 0.84 -45.17 -20.45
CA GLU A 39 0.17 -44.27 -19.51
C GLU A 39 0.64 -42.83 -19.78
N LYS A 40 -0.19 -42.04 -20.47
CA LYS A 40 0.08 -40.62 -20.68
C LYS A 40 -0.66 -39.81 -19.62
N ARG A 41 0.09 -39.20 -18.70
CA ARG A 41 -0.41 -38.16 -17.79
C ARG A 41 -0.60 -36.86 -18.57
N LYS A 42 -1.85 -36.42 -18.74
CA LYS A 42 -2.19 -35.12 -19.30
C LYS A 42 -2.81 -34.25 -18.22
N ARG A 43 -2.26 -33.07 -17.99
CA ARG A 43 -2.89 -32.04 -17.15
C ARG A 43 -4.05 -31.41 -17.90
N LYS A 44 -5.26 -31.55 -17.36
CA LYS A 44 -6.46 -30.88 -17.90
C LYS A 44 -6.95 -29.84 -16.90
N LYS A 45 -7.25 -28.64 -17.41
CA LYS A 45 -7.92 -27.60 -16.63
C LYS A 45 -9.41 -27.91 -16.53
N GLN A 46 -9.94 -27.92 -15.32
CA GLN A 46 -11.37 -28.01 -15.06
C GLN A 46 -11.83 -26.73 -14.36
N PHE A 47 -12.98 -26.21 -14.76
CA PHE A 47 -13.59 -25.04 -14.14
C PHE A 47 -14.77 -25.49 -13.29
N SER A 48 -14.88 -24.95 -12.08
CA SER A 48 -15.98 -25.23 -11.15
C SER A 48 -16.39 -23.95 -10.45
N CYS A 49 -17.69 -23.68 -10.42
CA CYS A 49 -18.21 -22.45 -9.82
C CYS A 49 -18.67 -22.73 -8.39
N LEU A 50 -18.02 -22.06 -7.44
CA LEU A 50 -18.15 -22.25 -6.00
C LEU A 50 -18.34 -20.88 -5.32
N SER A 51 -18.77 -20.92 -4.05
CA SER A 51 -18.83 -19.72 -3.23
C SER A 51 -17.43 -19.20 -2.94
N ALA A 52 -17.19 -17.93 -3.27
CA ALA A 52 -15.95 -17.23 -3.03
C ALA A 52 -15.53 -17.26 -1.57
N GLN A 53 -16.49 -16.99 -0.68
CA GLN A 53 -16.29 -16.94 0.76
C GLN A 53 -15.94 -18.31 1.32
N TYR A 54 -16.61 -19.36 0.82
CA TYR A 54 -16.31 -20.72 1.26
C TYR A 54 -14.90 -21.14 0.86
N VAL A 55 -14.52 -20.97 -0.39
CA VAL A 55 -13.18 -21.38 -0.88
C VAL A 55 -12.07 -20.57 -0.23
N THR A 56 -12.23 -19.24 -0.11
CA THR A 56 -11.22 -18.39 0.53
C THR A 56 -11.12 -18.57 2.04
N SER A 57 -12.10 -19.23 2.69
CA SER A 57 -12.02 -19.61 4.11
C SER A 57 -11.18 -20.85 4.37
N GLN A 58 -10.92 -21.66 3.34
CA GLN A 58 -10.10 -22.88 3.42
C GLN A 58 -8.60 -22.54 3.48
N PRO A 59 -7.75 -23.49 3.93
CA PRO A 59 -6.30 -23.29 3.95
C PRO A 59 -5.74 -22.98 2.55
N ILE A 60 -4.77 -22.06 2.51
CA ILE A 60 -4.08 -21.66 1.28
C ILE A 60 -3.16 -22.79 0.83
N CYS A 61 -3.16 -23.08 -0.48
CA CYS A 61 -2.25 -24.05 -1.06
C CYS A 61 -1.47 -23.47 -2.23
N SER A 62 -0.22 -23.91 -2.38
CA SER A 62 0.69 -23.43 -3.45
C SER A 62 0.78 -24.39 -4.63
N ASN A 63 0.56 -25.69 -4.41
CA ASN A 63 0.74 -26.74 -5.42
C ASN A 63 -0.43 -27.73 -5.41
N THR A 64 -0.72 -28.27 -6.60
CA THR A 64 -1.86 -29.16 -6.85
C THR A 64 -1.65 -30.59 -6.35
N THR A 65 -0.44 -30.95 -5.93
CA THR A 65 -0.02 -32.35 -5.80
C THR A 65 -0.31 -33.00 -4.45
N SER A 66 -0.68 -32.26 -3.41
CA SER A 66 -1.12 -32.84 -2.13
C SER A 66 -1.74 -31.76 -1.24
N CYS A 67 -3.05 -31.55 -1.35
CA CYS A 67 -3.77 -31.01 -0.20
C CYS A 67 -3.75 -32.08 0.89
N ALA A 68 -3.39 -31.71 2.12
CA ALA A 68 -3.53 -32.62 3.26
C ALA A 68 -5.00 -33.10 3.33
N LYS A 69 -5.20 -34.42 3.46
CA LYS A 69 -6.53 -34.99 3.68
C LYS A 69 -7.19 -34.27 4.85
N GLY A 70 -8.48 -33.97 4.73
CA GLY A 70 -9.22 -33.34 5.82
C GLY A 70 -9.15 -34.17 7.10
N ALA A 71 -9.45 -33.54 8.24
CA ALA A 71 -9.55 -34.26 9.53
C ALA A 71 -10.57 -35.42 9.49
N ASP A 72 -11.49 -35.39 8.52
CA ASP A 72 -12.55 -36.39 8.28
C ASP A 72 -12.22 -37.39 7.15
N GLY A 73 -10.98 -37.39 6.63
CA GLY A 73 -10.56 -38.29 5.55
C GLY A 73 -10.91 -37.84 4.13
N ASP A 74 -11.60 -36.72 3.97
CA ASP A 74 -12.01 -36.16 2.67
C ASP A 74 -10.82 -35.79 1.77
N GLU A 75 -10.96 -36.14 0.49
CA GLU A 75 -10.04 -35.75 -0.57
C GLU A 75 -10.23 -34.26 -0.91
N ARG A 76 -9.15 -33.48 -0.76
CA ARG A 76 -9.17 -32.03 -1.01
C ARG A 76 -8.41 -31.71 -2.29
N ILE A 77 -8.92 -30.75 -3.05
CA ILE A 77 -8.35 -30.31 -4.32
C ILE A 77 -8.00 -28.82 -4.23
N CYS A 78 -6.83 -28.45 -4.71
CA CYS A 78 -6.43 -27.06 -4.87
C CYS A 78 -7.17 -26.42 -6.04
N VAL A 79 -7.79 -25.28 -5.77
CA VAL A 79 -8.52 -24.49 -6.75
C VAL A 79 -7.95 -23.06 -6.78
N PHE A 80 -7.85 -22.49 -7.97
CA PHE A 80 -7.35 -21.13 -8.21
C PHE A 80 -8.47 -20.29 -8.83
N PRO A 81 -8.61 -19.00 -8.49
CA PRO A 81 -9.69 -18.19 -9.04
C PRO A 81 -9.49 -17.99 -10.54
N ALA A 82 -10.52 -18.30 -11.34
CA ALA A 82 -10.49 -18.12 -12.80
C ALA A 82 -10.80 -16.65 -13.13
N LEU A 83 -9.79 -15.80 -12.98
CA LEU A 83 -9.87 -14.35 -13.17
C LEU A 83 -9.49 -13.96 -14.61
N PHE A 84 -10.09 -12.89 -15.11
CA PHE A 84 -9.86 -12.39 -16.46
C PHE A 84 -9.02 -11.11 -16.43
N ASN A 85 -8.12 -10.97 -17.40
CA ASN A 85 -7.45 -9.71 -17.71
C ASN A 85 -6.72 -9.04 -16.53
N GLY A 86 -5.81 -9.76 -15.88
CA GLY A 86 -4.95 -9.20 -14.82
C GLY A 86 -5.64 -8.93 -13.48
N THR A 87 -6.96 -9.18 -13.36
CA THR A 87 -7.67 -9.03 -12.10
C THR A 87 -7.21 -10.05 -11.05
N GLN A 88 -7.23 -9.64 -9.79
CA GLN A 88 -6.83 -10.43 -8.64
C GLN A 88 -7.97 -10.52 -7.63
N LEU A 89 -8.00 -11.61 -6.86
CA LEU A 89 -8.92 -11.81 -5.75
C LEU A 89 -8.18 -11.50 -4.45
N ALA A 90 -8.53 -10.40 -3.80
CA ALA A 90 -7.99 -10.01 -2.51
C ALA A 90 -8.98 -10.34 -1.38
N ARG A 91 -8.46 -10.92 -0.29
CA ARG A 91 -9.22 -11.18 0.94
C ARG A 91 -8.79 -10.18 2.01
N ILE A 92 -9.70 -9.28 2.38
CA ILE A 92 -9.45 -8.21 3.36
C ILE A 92 -10.12 -8.59 4.68
N THR A 93 -9.32 -8.75 5.74
CA THR A 93 -9.80 -9.04 7.10
C THR A 93 -9.83 -7.75 7.91
N VAL A 94 -11.01 -7.38 8.42
CA VAL A 94 -11.20 -6.20 9.27
C VAL A 94 -11.36 -6.66 10.72
N LYS A 95 -10.68 -6.01 11.66
CA LYS A 95 -10.58 -6.42 13.08
C LYS A 95 -11.93 -6.61 13.78
N ASP A 96 -12.96 -5.86 13.37
CA ASP A 96 -14.30 -5.87 13.98
C ASP A 96 -15.39 -6.50 13.09
N HIS A 97 -15.02 -7.10 11.96
CA HIS A 97 -15.96 -7.83 11.11
C HIS A 97 -15.66 -9.32 11.09
N GLN A 98 -16.66 -10.12 11.43
CA GLN A 98 -16.55 -11.59 11.39
C GLN A 98 -16.41 -12.15 9.98
N ARG A 99 -16.90 -11.42 8.95
CA ARG A 99 -16.85 -11.86 7.56
C ARG A 99 -15.80 -11.05 6.81
N PRO A 100 -14.82 -11.71 6.16
CA PRO A 100 -13.83 -11.00 5.34
C PRO A 100 -14.51 -10.37 4.13
N VAL A 101 -14.02 -9.20 3.74
CA VAL A 101 -14.44 -8.54 2.51
C VAL A 101 -13.61 -9.11 1.36
N LEU A 102 -14.27 -9.53 0.29
CA LEU A 102 -13.61 -10.04 -0.90
C LEU A 102 -13.67 -8.96 -1.98
N TYR A 103 -12.50 -8.60 -2.49
CA TYR A 103 -12.35 -7.68 -3.60
C TYR A 103 -11.88 -8.44 -4.84
N VAL A 104 -12.51 -8.17 -5.99
CA VAL A 104 -12.15 -8.73 -7.29
C VAL A 104 -11.95 -7.57 -8.24
N GLY A 105 -10.72 -7.38 -8.71
CA GLY A 105 -10.38 -6.24 -9.55
C GLY A 105 -8.87 -6.06 -9.67
N ASP A 106 -8.44 -4.89 -10.11
CA ASP A 106 -7.03 -4.52 -10.10
C ASP A 106 -6.60 -4.09 -8.68
N LEU A 107 -5.44 -4.54 -8.23
CA LEU A 107 -4.92 -4.16 -6.91
C LEU A 107 -4.54 -2.69 -6.87
N ASP A 108 -4.12 -2.12 -7.99
CA ASP A 108 -3.77 -0.70 -8.06
C ASP A 108 -5.02 0.17 -7.84
N GLU A 109 -6.17 -0.24 -8.38
CA GLU A 109 -7.45 0.41 -8.14
C GLU A 109 -7.88 0.27 -6.67
N LEU A 110 -7.71 -0.92 -6.07
CA LEU A 110 -8.02 -1.14 -4.66
C LEU A 110 -7.27 -0.16 -3.74
N ILE A 111 -5.99 0.09 -4.01
CA ILE A 111 -5.17 1.01 -3.21
C ILE A 111 -5.74 2.43 -3.23
N THR A 112 -6.42 2.84 -4.31
CA THR A 112 -7.06 4.17 -4.38
C THR A 112 -8.32 4.28 -3.52
N TYR A 113 -9.01 3.17 -3.24
CA TYR A 113 -10.22 3.15 -2.42
C TYR A 113 -9.95 3.04 -0.91
N VAL A 114 -8.74 2.62 -0.53
CA VAL A 114 -8.37 2.40 0.88
C VAL A 114 -7.35 3.42 1.34
N ARG A 115 -7.57 3.98 2.54
CA ARG A 115 -6.55 4.80 3.20
C ARG A 115 -5.58 3.86 3.92
N ILE A 116 -4.34 3.82 3.46
CA ILE A 116 -3.27 3.06 4.10
C ILE A 116 -2.54 4.00 5.06
N ASP A 117 -2.79 3.84 6.36
CA ASP A 117 -2.11 4.60 7.39
C ASP A 117 -0.80 3.89 7.80
N PRO A 118 0.36 4.57 7.81
CA PRO A 118 1.63 3.96 8.22
C PRO A 118 1.71 3.74 9.74
N LEU A 119 0.80 4.33 10.52
CA LEU A 119 0.74 4.22 11.97
C LEU A 119 -0.34 3.22 12.38
N VAL A 120 0.05 2.17 13.10
CA VAL A 120 -0.86 1.17 13.65
C VAL A 120 -0.99 1.37 15.17
N ALA A 121 -2.23 1.47 15.66
CA ALA A 121 -2.50 1.58 17.08
C ALA A 121 -2.06 0.29 17.81
N ARG A 122 -0.94 0.37 18.54
CA ARG A 122 -0.42 -0.75 19.34
C ARG A 122 -1.27 -1.04 20.57
N PHE A 123 -1.91 -0.01 21.11
CA PHE A 123 -2.73 -0.09 22.32
C PHE A 123 -4.20 0.12 21.99
N SER A 124 -5.07 -0.75 22.52
CA SER A 124 -6.51 -0.70 22.25
C SER A 124 -7.21 0.54 22.82
N PHE A 125 -6.58 1.26 23.76
CA PHE A 125 -7.14 2.47 24.36
C PHE A 125 -6.80 3.74 23.57
N VAL A 126 -5.81 3.69 22.65
CA VAL A 126 -5.42 4.85 21.85
C VAL A 126 -6.25 4.86 20.58
N PRO A 127 -7.08 5.90 20.34
CA PRO A 127 -7.83 6.00 19.11
C PRO A 127 -6.90 6.22 17.91
N TYR A 128 -7.27 5.71 16.74
CA TYR A 128 -6.44 5.81 15.54
C TYR A 128 -6.11 7.27 15.15
N TYR A 129 -7.02 8.21 15.37
CA TYR A 129 -6.84 9.63 15.03
C TYR A 129 -5.86 10.38 15.94
N TRP A 130 -5.53 9.82 17.12
CA TRP A 130 -4.57 10.44 18.04
C TRP A 130 -3.15 10.40 17.49
N ALA A 131 -2.77 9.32 16.80
CA ALA A 131 -1.44 9.17 16.25
C ALA A 131 -1.12 10.29 15.24
N GLU A 132 -2.07 10.58 14.36
CA GLU A 132 -1.99 11.67 13.38
C GLU A 132 -1.90 13.05 14.07
N SER A 133 -2.71 13.26 15.11
CA SER A 133 -2.72 14.52 15.87
C SER A 133 -1.41 14.77 16.63
N VAL A 134 -0.84 13.72 17.24
CA VAL A 134 0.43 13.80 18.00
C VAL A 134 1.62 14.10 17.10
N GLU A 135 1.55 13.75 15.81
CA GLU A 135 2.58 14.13 14.84
C GLU A 135 2.39 15.57 14.35
N LEU A 136 1.16 15.92 13.95
CA LEU A 136 0.87 17.19 13.32
C LEU A 136 0.91 18.37 14.29
N VAL A 137 0.33 18.22 15.49
CA VAL A 137 0.19 19.33 16.44
C VAL A 137 1.56 19.89 16.87
N PRO A 138 2.54 19.09 17.32
CA PRO A 138 3.85 19.61 17.68
C PRO A 138 4.58 20.24 16.49
N LYS A 139 4.42 19.67 15.29
CA LYS A 139 5.02 20.23 14.06
C LYS A 139 4.48 21.63 13.78
N TYR A 140 3.16 21.82 13.85
CA TYR A 140 2.55 23.13 13.68
C TYR A 140 2.88 24.09 14.82
N LEU A 141 2.87 23.64 16.07
CA LEU A 141 3.25 24.47 17.21
C LEU A 141 4.70 24.96 17.10
N PHE A 142 5.62 24.09 16.69
CA PHE A 142 7.01 24.44 16.46
C PHE A 142 7.14 25.47 15.33
N THR A 143 6.53 25.22 14.18
CA THR A 143 6.57 26.16 13.05
C THR A 143 5.93 27.50 13.38
N LEU A 144 4.79 27.51 14.06
CA LEU A 144 4.09 28.74 14.46
C LEU A 144 4.88 29.52 15.51
N SER A 145 5.44 28.84 16.50
CA SER A 145 6.29 29.48 17.52
C SER A 145 7.55 30.07 16.90
N LEU A 146 8.18 29.35 15.96
CA LEU A 146 9.34 29.85 15.22
C LEU A 146 8.98 31.07 14.38
N ALA A 147 7.86 31.03 13.65
CA ALA A 147 7.40 32.15 12.84
C ALA A 147 7.08 33.39 13.70
N LEU A 148 6.41 33.21 14.84
CA LEU A 148 6.08 34.30 15.77
C LEU A 148 7.34 34.87 16.44
N GLY A 149 8.30 34.01 16.81
CA GLY A 149 9.60 34.44 17.34
C GLY A 149 10.40 35.26 16.32
N LEU A 150 10.44 34.81 15.06
CA LEU A 150 11.07 35.56 13.97
C LEU A 150 10.36 36.90 13.75
N LEU A 151 9.02 36.90 13.72
CA LEU A 151 8.23 38.12 13.56
C LEU A 151 8.55 39.12 14.68
N ASN A 152 8.55 38.70 15.94
CA ASN A 152 8.90 39.53 17.09
C ASN A 152 10.33 40.08 17.04
N SER A 153 11.26 39.38 16.39
CA SER A 153 12.65 39.84 16.22
C SER A 153 12.82 40.92 15.13
N VAL A 154 11.83 41.11 14.26
CA VAL A 154 11.89 42.09 13.15
C VAL A 154 11.91 43.52 13.73
N PRO A 155 12.75 44.42 13.17
CA PRO A 155 12.88 45.79 13.66
C PRO A 155 11.71 46.68 13.25
N CYS A 156 10.57 46.52 13.93
CA CYS A 156 9.33 47.27 13.72
C CYS A 156 8.89 47.96 15.01
N TYR A 157 8.12 49.04 14.89
CA TYR A 157 7.47 49.65 16.05
C TYR A 157 6.45 48.68 16.66
N ALA A 158 6.35 48.69 17.99
CA ALA A 158 5.46 47.83 18.79
C ALA A 158 5.79 46.33 18.82
N LEU A 159 6.93 45.92 18.25
CA LEU A 159 7.48 44.55 18.38
C LEU A 159 8.75 44.56 19.25
N ASP A 160 9.13 43.40 19.79
CA ASP A 160 10.33 43.26 20.63
C ASP A 160 11.63 43.64 19.91
N GLY A 161 11.67 43.52 18.58
CA GLY A 161 12.77 43.94 17.71
C GLY A 161 13.12 45.42 17.82
N GLN A 162 12.21 46.28 18.29
CA GLN A 162 12.50 47.70 18.51
C GLN A 162 13.62 47.89 19.56
N TYR A 163 13.54 47.16 20.67
CA TYR A 163 14.51 47.25 21.76
C TYR A 163 15.83 46.58 21.39
N ILE A 164 15.76 45.50 20.60
CA ILE A 164 16.94 44.83 20.03
C ILE A 164 17.73 45.82 19.16
N VAL A 165 17.09 46.52 18.23
CA VAL A 165 17.76 47.51 17.37
C VAL A 165 18.31 48.68 18.16
N ILE A 166 17.55 49.23 19.11
CA ILE A 166 18.02 50.33 19.95
C ILE A 166 19.31 49.92 20.67
N THR A 167 19.34 48.71 21.23
CA THR A 167 20.51 48.21 21.97
C THR A 167 21.68 47.93 21.03
N CYS A 168 21.45 47.25 19.91
CA CYS A 168 22.46 46.96 18.91
C CYS A 168 23.09 48.24 18.32
N VAL A 169 22.28 49.23 17.93
CA VAL A 169 22.78 50.50 17.39
C VAL A 169 23.56 51.28 18.44
N ASN A 170 23.07 51.32 19.68
CA ASN A 170 23.77 52.01 20.76
C ASN A 170 25.10 51.34 21.12
N TRP A 171 25.19 50.02 20.99
CA TRP A 171 26.40 49.25 21.23
C TRP A 171 27.40 49.32 20.05
N ALA A 172 26.94 49.14 18.82
CA ALA A 172 27.80 49.10 17.64
C ALA A 172 28.30 50.49 17.22
N LEU A 173 27.44 51.51 17.24
CA LEU A 173 27.77 52.85 16.75
C LEU A 173 28.19 53.81 17.87
N ARG A 174 28.94 53.32 18.86
CA ARG A 174 29.38 54.06 20.06
C ARG A 174 30.18 55.34 19.82
N MET A 175 30.76 55.51 18.63
CA MET A 175 31.49 56.72 18.24
C MET A 175 30.60 57.82 17.62
N LEU A 176 29.37 57.48 17.20
CA LEU A 176 28.50 58.41 16.48
C LEU A 176 27.76 59.36 17.43
N SER A 177 27.47 60.58 16.99
CA SER A 177 26.64 61.54 17.76
C SER A 177 25.27 60.95 18.09
N ARG A 178 24.75 61.29 19.28
CA ARG A 178 23.46 60.81 19.78
C ARG A 178 22.30 61.11 18.82
N ARG A 179 22.32 62.26 18.16
CA ARG A 179 21.29 62.66 17.18
C ARG A 179 21.28 61.74 15.96
N HIS A 180 22.44 61.45 15.38
CA HIS A 180 22.55 60.56 14.22
C HIS A 180 22.11 59.12 14.55
N ARG A 181 22.40 58.63 15.76
CA ARG A 181 21.90 57.29 16.18
C ARG A 181 20.39 57.23 16.31
N GLN A 182 19.78 58.26 16.89
CA GLN A 182 18.32 58.33 17.02
C GLN A 182 17.65 58.41 15.65
N GLN A 183 18.22 59.17 14.71
CA GLN A 183 17.74 59.21 13.32
C GLN A 183 17.86 57.85 12.63
N LEU A 184 18.99 57.16 12.79
CA LEU A 184 19.19 55.81 12.22
C LEU A 184 18.22 54.79 12.81
N ILE A 185 18.04 54.76 14.13
CA ILE A 185 17.06 53.87 14.79
C ILE A 185 15.66 54.15 14.24
N SER A 186 15.25 55.43 14.21
CA SER A 186 13.93 55.81 13.72
C SER A 186 13.71 55.43 12.25
N LEU A 187 14.73 55.55 11.40
CA LEU A 187 14.67 55.18 9.99
C LEU A 187 14.54 53.67 9.80
N ILE A 188 15.34 52.88 10.53
CA ILE A 188 15.29 51.41 10.50
C ILE A 188 13.90 50.93 10.95
N LEU A 189 13.38 51.45 12.06
CA LEU A 189 12.07 51.05 12.59
C LEU A 189 10.93 51.49 11.67
N ALA A 190 11.01 52.69 11.08
CA ALA A 190 10.01 53.17 10.14
C ALA A 190 9.97 52.31 8.87
N MET A 191 11.14 51.97 8.31
CA MET A 191 11.25 51.10 7.14
C MET A 191 10.72 49.70 7.41
N GLY A 192 11.08 49.09 8.56
CA GLY A 192 10.58 47.78 8.95
C GLY A 192 9.06 47.77 9.11
N THR A 193 8.52 48.78 9.80
CA THR A 193 7.07 48.91 10.02
C THR A 193 6.31 49.10 8.71
N PHE A 194 6.84 49.92 7.80
CA PHE A 194 6.26 50.12 6.47
C PHE A 194 6.23 48.81 5.67
N LEU A 195 7.35 48.07 5.63
CA LEU A 195 7.43 46.79 4.94
C LEU A 195 6.45 45.76 5.52
N LEU A 196 6.30 45.71 6.85
CA LEU A 196 5.36 44.80 7.50
C LEU A 196 3.91 45.14 7.13
N ILE A 197 3.52 46.41 7.20
CA ILE A 197 2.19 46.87 6.82
C ILE A 197 1.92 46.56 5.34
N ALA A 198 2.87 46.85 4.45
CA ALA A 198 2.72 46.58 3.02
C ALA A 198 2.51 45.08 2.75
N ASN A 199 3.30 44.21 3.38
CA ASN A 199 3.14 42.75 3.23
C ASN A 199 1.79 42.25 3.76
N VAL A 200 1.33 42.77 4.90
CA VAL A 200 0.01 42.44 5.46
C VAL A 200 -1.10 42.86 4.50
N ILE A 201 -1.05 44.07 3.97
CA ILE A 201 -2.03 44.58 2.99
C ILE A 201 -2.04 43.71 1.73
N VAL A 202 -0.88 43.40 1.16
CA VAL A 202 -0.76 42.53 -0.02
C VAL A 202 -1.32 41.13 0.27
N GLY A 203 -1.04 40.59 1.47
CA GLY A 203 -1.59 39.31 1.92
C GLY A 203 -3.11 39.32 1.97
N PHE A 204 -3.72 40.37 2.54
CA PHE A 204 -5.18 40.52 2.57
C PHE A 204 -5.79 40.69 1.18
N ILE A 205 -5.18 41.50 0.31
CA ILE A 205 -5.66 41.68 -1.07
C ILE A 205 -5.63 40.33 -1.82
N LYS A 206 -4.54 39.57 -1.69
CA LYS A 206 -4.40 38.26 -2.35
C LYS A 206 -5.37 37.21 -1.81
N MET A 207 -5.79 37.31 -0.56
CA MET A 207 -6.81 36.41 0.01
C MET A 207 -8.24 36.80 -0.39
N ALA A 208 -8.46 38.08 -0.71
CA ALA A 208 -9.78 38.59 -1.09
C ALA A 208 -10.07 38.49 -2.60
N LEU A 209 -9.04 38.38 -3.44
CA LEU A 209 -9.12 38.15 -4.89
C LEU A 209 -9.15 36.66 -5.21
#